data_AF-A0A151KTA3-F1
#
_entry.id   AF-A0A151KTA3-F1
#
_cell.length_a   1.000
_cell.length_b   1.000
_cell.length_c   1.000
_cell.angle_alpha   90.00
_cell.angle_beta   90.00
_cell.angle_gamma   90.00
#
_symmetry.space_group_name_H-M   'P 1'
#
loop_
_entity.id
_entity.type
_entity.pdbx_description
1 polymer ?
#
loop_
_entity_poly.entity_id
_entity_poly.type
_entity_poly.pdbx_seq_one_letter_code
_entity_poly.pdbx_strand_id
1 'polypeptide(L)' 'MKARILLVSGVHPRYLASFFTGITVTSSIADAILLPVSEASDLLQKIQDRWPLAQLSYELGA' A
#
# COMPACT_ATOMS: atom_id res chain seq x y z
N MET A 1 -13.48 -4.35 -5.90
CA MET A 1 -12.40 -3.35 -6.10
C MET A 1 -11.17 -3.78 -5.31
N LYS A 2 -9.98 -3.47 -5.81
CA LYS A 2 -8.70 -3.75 -5.14
C LYS A 2 -7.92 -2.45 -4.97
N ALA A 3 -7.11 -2.41 -3.92
CA ALA A 3 -6.25 -1.27 -3.62
C ALA A 3 -4.85 -1.76 -3.22
N ARG A 4 -3.88 -0.92 -3.53
CA ARG A 4 -2.51 -0.98 -3.04
C ARG A 4 -2.37 0.03 -1.90
N ILE A 5 -1.33 -0.12 -1.10
CA ILE A 5 -0.99 0.86 -0.07
C ILE A 5 0.23 1.66 -0.54
N LEU A 6 0.04 2.95 -0.72
CA LEU A 6 1.09 3.92 -1.01
C LEU A 6 1.56 4.53 0.31
N LEU A 7 2.80 4.31 0.69
CA LEU A 7 3.40 4.76 1.95
C LEU A 7 3.91 6.20 1.86
N VAL A 8 4.49 6.55 0.71
CA VAL A 8 5.03 7.88 0.43
C VAL A 8 4.68 8.22 -1.02
N SER A 9 4.05 9.37 -1.22
CA SER A 9 3.81 9.97 -2.55
C SER A 9 4.95 10.93 -2.92
N GLY A 10 5.22 11.10 -4.21
CA GLY A 10 6.23 12.04 -4.69
C GLY A 10 7.12 11.48 -5.81
N VAL A 11 8.31 12.05 -5.98
CA VAL A 11 9.29 11.68 -7.04
C VAL A 11 9.71 10.21 -6.96
N HIS A 12 9.73 9.64 -5.76
CA HIS A 12 10.03 8.24 -5.51
C HIS A 12 8.90 7.59 -4.70
N PRO A 13 7.78 7.23 -5.35
CA PRO A 13 6.68 6.62 -4.65
C PRO A 13 7.11 5.30 -4.01
N ARG A 14 6.65 5.06 -2.78
CA ARG A 14 6.91 3.82 -2.06
C ARG A 14 5.61 3.12 -1.78
N TYR A 15 5.51 1.86 -2.19
CA TYR A 15 4.37 1.01 -1.97
C TYR A 15 4.72 -0.09 -0.99
N LEU A 16 3.70 -0.61 -0.31
CA LEU A 16 3.82 -1.83 0.47
C LEU A 16 3.91 -3.03 -0.49
N ALA A 17 4.93 -3.88 -0.33
CA ALA A 17 5.14 -5.09 -1.13
C ALA A 17 4.73 -6.36 -0.36
N SER A 18 4.99 -6.39 0.95
CA SER A 18 4.58 -7.49 1.83
C SER A 18 4.38 -6.98 3.25
N PHE A 19 3.51 -7.67 3.99
CA PHE A 19 3.26 -7.43 5.42
C PHE A 19 3.24 -8.71 6.25
N PHE A 20 2.85 -9.86 5.66
CA PHE A 20 2.60 -11.11 6.38
C PHE A 20 3.84 -11.73 7.03
N THR A 21 5.01 -11.61 6.39
CA THR A 21 6.29 -12.13 6.90
C THR A 21 7.21 -11.05 7.45
N GLY A 22 6.73 -9.80 7.49
CA GLY A 22 7.52 -8.60 7.73
C GLY A 22 7.12 -7.49 6.76
N ILE A 23 7.43 -6.24 7.11
CA ILE A 23 7.10 -5.09 6.28
C ILE A 23 8.18 -4.92 5.22
N THR A 24 7.81 -5.15 3.96
CA THR A 24 8.67 -4.92 2.80
C THR A 24 8.09 -3.79 1.96
N VAL A 25 8.93 -2.87 1.51
CA VAL A 25 8.55 -1.73 0.68
C VAL A 25 9.19 -1.82 -0.70
N THR A 26 8.49 -1.35 -1.72
CA THR A 26 8.97 -1.31 -3.11
C THR A 26 8.75 0.07 -3.73
N SER A 27 9.53 0.43 -4.75
CA SER A 27 9.23 1.58 -5.63
C SER A 27 8.44 1.20 -6.89
N SER A 28 8.28 -0.09 -7.15
CA SER A 28 7.58 -0.60 -8.32
C SER A 28 6.12 -0.86 -7.98
N ILE A 29 5.20 -0.23 -8.72
CA ILE A 29 3.77 -0.46 -8.54
C ILE A 29 3.35 -1.89 -8.91
N ALA A 30 4.11 -2.55 -9.80
CA ALA A 30 3.86 -3.92 -10.21
C ALA A 30 4.17 -4.93 -9.09
N ASP A 31 5.15 -4.60 -8.24
CA ASP A 31 5.56 -5.43 -7.11
C ASP A 31 4.82 -5.06 -5.81
N ALA A 32 3.93 -4.07 -5.87
CA ALA A 32 3.14 -3.65 -4.74
C ALA A 32 2.04 -4.67 -4.45
N ILE A 33 1.81 -4.94 -3.17
CA ILE A 33 0.76 -5.84 -2.74
C ILE A 33 -0.60 -5.28 -3.16
N LEU A 34 -1.38 -6.13 -3.83
CA LEU A 34 -2.72 -5.80 -4.27
C LEU A 34 -3.73 -6.57 -3.42
N LEU A 35 -4.51 -5.82 -2.63
CA LEU A 35 -5.44 -6.37 -1.65
C LEU A 35 -6.88 -5.96 -1.97
N PRO A 36 -7.88 -6.74 -1.52
CA PRO A 36 -9.25 -6.24 -1.41
C PRO A 36 -9.30 -4.93 -0.62
N VAL A 37 -10.19 -4.00 -0.99
CA VAL A 37 -10.26 -2.68 -0.34
C VAL A 37 -10.47 -2.78 1.18
N SER A 38 -11.27 -3.75 1.65
CA SER A 38 -11.47 -4.00 3.07
C SER A 38 -10.16 -4.34 3.78
N GLU A 39 -9.43 -5.32 3.28
CA GLU A 39 -8.13 -5.73 3.84
C GLU A 39 -7.09 -4.62 3.74
N ALA A 40 -7.06 -3.88 2.63
CA ALA A 40 -6.16 -2.74 2.46
C ALA A 40 -6.45 -1.63 3.47
N SER A 41 -7.73 -1.40 3.80
CA SER A 41 -8.15 -0.41 4.79
C SER A 41 -7.75 -0.81 6.20
N ASP A 42 -8.00 -2.07 6.58
CA ASP A 42 -7.57 -2.61 7.87
C ASP A 42 -6.05 -2.55 8.03
N LEU A 43 -5.34 -2.86 6.96
CA LEU A 43 -3.88 -2.82 6.94
C LEU A 43 -3.35 -1.39 6.99
N LEU A 44 -3.99 -0.45 6.32
CA LEU A 44 -3.64 0.97 6.36
C LEU A 44 -3.69 1.51 7.78
N GLN A 45 -4.74 1.19 8.54
CA GLN A 45 -4.86 1.60 9.95
C GLN A 45 -3.71 1.06 10.81
N LYS A 46 -3.29 -0.20 10.60
CA LYS A 46 -2.21 -0.83 11.37
C LYS A 46 -0.84 -0.22 11.11
N ILE A 47 -0.61 0.33 9.92
CA ILE A 47 0.69 0.90 9.54
C ILE A 47 0.73 2.41 9.74
N GLN A 48 -0.40 3.07 10.00
CA GLN A 48 -0.53 4.52 10.03
C GLN A 48 0.34 5.16 11.12
N ASP A 49 0.55 4.47 12.24
CA ASP A 49 1.44 4.92 13.32
C ASP A 49 2.89 5.08 12.85
N ARG A 50 3.34 4.24 11.92
CA ARG A 50 4.71 4.27 11.37
C ARG A 50 4.79 5.03 10.04
N TRP A 51 3.71 5.06 9.27
CA TRP A 51 3.58 5.82 8.02
C TRP A 51 2.31 6.68 8.05
N PRO A 52 2.35 7.87 8.68
CA PRO A 52 1.18 8.72 8.85
C PRO A 52 0.58 9.21 7.52
N LEU A 53 1.42 9.28 6.48
CA LEU A 53 1.05 9.73 5.13
C LEU A 53 0.65 8.57 4.20
N ALA A 54 0.57 7.34 4.73
CA ALA A 54 0.13 6.22 3.93
C ALA A 54 -1.32 6.41 3.47
N GLN A 55 -1.62 5.96 2.26
CA GLN A 55 -2.95 6.07 1.65
C GLN A 55 -3.25 4.89 0.72
N LEU A 56 -4.54 4.68 0.46
CA LEU A 56 -4.98 3.69 -0.52
C LEU A 56 -4.78 4.22 -1.94
N SER A 57 -4.15 3.40 -2.78
CA SER A 57 -4.04 3.61 -4.21
C SER A 57 -4.92 2.59 -4.93
N TYR A 58 -6.07 3.05 -5.42
CA TYR A 58 -7.06 2.19 -6.06
C TYR A 58 -6.60 1.79 -7.46
N GLU A 59 -6.80 0.52 -7.79
CA GLU A 59 -6.73 0.08 -9.17
C GLU A 59 -8.06 0.42 -9.85
N LEU A 60 -8.06 1.52 -10.61
CA LEU A 60 -9.14 1.83 -11.54
C LEU A 60 -8.99 0.85 -12.70
N GLY A 61 -9.73 -0.27 -12.64
CA GLY A 61 -9.85 -1.16 -13.78
C GLY A 61 -10.35 -0.38 -14.99
N ALA A 62 -9.63 -0.49 -16.10
CA ALA A 62 -10.14 -0.10 -17.42
C ALA A 62 -11.23 -1.08 -17.88
#